data_AF-A0A3D5QC39-F1
#
_entry.id   AF-A0A3D5QC39-F1
#
_cell.length_a   1.000
_cell.length_b   1.000
_cell.length_c   1.000
_cell.angle_alpha   90.00
_cell.angle_beta   90.00
_cell.angle_gamma   90.00
#
_symmetry.space_group_name_H-M   'P 1'
#
loop_
_entity.id
_entity.type
_entity.pdbx_description
1 polymer ?
#
loop_
_entity_poly.entity_id
_entity_poly.type
_entity_poly.pdbx_seq_one_letter_code
_entity_poly.pdbx_strand_id
1 'polypeptide(L)' 'MSERNFVNIDGNTAAAHVAHAVNEVIAIYPITPSSDMGEKADEKSAKGEKNIWGSVP' A
#
# COMPACT_ATOMS: atom_id res chain seq x y z
N MET A 1 13.48 8.59 -18.77
CA MET A 1 12.80 8.58 -17.46
C MET A 1 11.34 8.31 -17.72
N SER A 2 10.72 7.36 -17.03
CA SER A 2 9.26 7.16 -17.16
C SER A 2 8.53 8.42 -16.70
N GLU A 3 7.41 8.72 -17.35
CA GLU A 3 6.53 9.82 -16.97
C GLU A 3 6.03 9.61 -15.53
N ARG A 4 6.06 10.66 -14.70
CA ARG A 4 5.54 10.57 -13.32
C ARG A 4 4.03 10.71 -13.35
N ASN A 5 3.33 9.78 -12.70
CA ASN A 5 1.90 9.89 -12.49
C ASN A 5 1.60 10.78 -11.28
N PHE A 6 0.96 11.94 -11.49
CA PHE A 6 0.51 12.81 -10.43
C PHE A 6 -0.94 12.48 -10.06
N VAL A 7 -1.19 12.25 -8.77
CA VAL A 7 -2.52 11.87 -8.26
C VAL A 7 -2.86 12.69 -7.02
N ASN A 8 -4.15 12.95 -6.81
CA ASN A 8 -4.65 13.58 -5.59
C ASN A 8 -5.07 12.48 -4.59
N ILE A 9 -4.30 12.32 -3.52
CA ILE A 9 -4.53 11.31 -2.48
C ILE A 9 -4.17 11.88 -1.10
N ASP A 10 -4.72 11.29 -0.05
CA ASP A 10 -4.30 11.58 1.33
C ASP A 10 -2.94 10.94 1.68
N GLY A 11 -2.37 11.33 2.83
CA GLY A 11 -1.06 10.84 3.29
C GLY A 11 -1.01 9.35 3.62
N ASN A 12 -2.09 8.78 4.19
CA ASN A 12 -2.15 7.35 4.49
C ASN A 12 -2.17 6.53 3.19
N THR A 13 -2.91 6.97 2.18
CA THR A 13 -2.90 6.36 0.84
C THR A 13 -1.52 6.41 0.21
N ALA A 14 -0.83 7.55 0.31
CA ALA A 14 0.52 7.70 -0.22
C ALA A 14 1.52 6.77 0.48
N ALA A 15 1.44 6.66 1.82
CA ALA A 15 2.28 5.77 2.59
C ALA A 15 1.99 4.29 2.28
N ALA A 16 0.71 3.89 2.25
CA ALA A 16 0.30 2.53 1.91
C ALA A 16 0.70 2.14 0.48
N HIS A 17 0.75 3.10 -0.46
CA HIS A 17 1.24 2.84 -1.81
C HIS A 17 2.69 2.34 -1.83
N VAL A 18 3.57 3.00 -1.08
CA VAL A 18 4.98 2.58 -1.01
C VAL A 18 5.12 1.33 -0.14
N ALA A 19 4.44 1.27 1.01
CA ALA A 19 4.52 0.13 1.92
C ALA A 19 4.12 -1.19 1.25
N HIS A 20 3.00 -1.20 0.51
CA HIS A 20 2.58 -2.37 -0.27
C HIS A 20 3.59 -2.73 -1.36
N ALA A 21 4.17 -1.71 -2.01
CA ALA A 21 5.09 -1.95 -3.10
C ALA A 21 6.39 -2.62 -2.65
N VAL A 22 6.90 -2.36 -1.44
CA VAL A 22 8.28 -2.71 -1.04
C VAL A 22 8.40 -3.78 0.05
N ASN A 23 7.30 -4.20 0.65
CA ASN A 23 7.29 -5.21 1.71
C ASN A 23 6.80 -6.58 1.20
N GLU A 24 7.24 -7.66 1.85
CA GLU A 24 6.76 -9.03 1.60
C GLU A 24 5.67 -9.49 2.57
N VAL A 25 5.58 -8.84 3.73
CA VAL A 25 4.62 -9.13 4.80
C VAL A 25 4.24 -7.82 5.46
N ILE A 26 2.94 -7.62 5.69
CA ILE A 26 2.40 -6.44 6.38
C ILE A 26 1.49 -6.88 7.53
N ALA A 27 2.06 -7.03 8.73
CA ALA A 27 1.29 -7.34 9.94
C ALA A 27 0.67 -6.06 10.52
N ILE A 28 -0.67 -6.04 10.65
CA ILE A 28 -1.42 -4.82 11.00
C ILE A 28 -2.33 -5.01 12.21
N TYR A 29 -2.60 -3.91 12.90
CA TYR A 29 -3.65 -3.79 13.91
C TYR A 29 -4.27 -2.38 13.83
N PRO A 30 -5.61 -2.25 13.81
CA PRO A 30 -6.25 -0.97 13.57
C PRO A 30 -6.15 -0.04 14.78
N ILE A 31 -5.78 1.22 14.53
CA ILE A 31 -5.80 2.32 15.50
C ILE A 31 -5.88 3.67 14.76
N THR A 32 -6.80 4.54 15.19
CA THR A 32 -6.95 5.88 14.62
C THR A 32 -5.69 6.72 14.91
N PRO A 33 -5.14 7.48 13.93
CA PRO A 33 -5.65 7.75 12.59
C PRO A 33 -5.01 6.88 11.47
N SER A 34 -4.32 5.79 11.81
CA SER A 34 -3.51 5.00 10.86
C SER A 34 -4.23 3.80 10.25
N SER A 35 -5.43 3.44 10.71
CA SER A 35 -6.17 2.24 10.24
C SER A 35 -6.26 2.16 8.72
N ASP A 36 -6.56 3.27 8.04
CA ASP A 36 -6.65 3.35 6.58
C ASP A 36 -5.40 2.85 5.84
N MET A 37 -4.20 2.94 6.43
CA MET A 37 -2.98 2.42 5.78
C MET A 37 -3.03 0.89 5.67
N GLY A 38 -3.44 0.23 6.76
CA GLY A 38 -3.56 -1.23 6.80
C GLY A 38 -4.70 -1.72 5.90
N GLU A 39 -5.84 -1.03 5.93
CA GLU A 39 -7.00 -1.36 5.08
C GLU A 39 -6.65 -1.24 3.59
N LYS A 40 -5.93 -0.18 3.18
CA LYS A 40 -5.48 0.00 1.79
C LYS A 40 -4.44 -1.03 1.36
N ALA A 41 -3.56 -1.48 2.26
CA ALA A 41 -2.62 -2.56 1.97
C ALA A 41 -3.36 -3.89 1.80
N ASP A 42 -4.28 -4.22 2.70
CA ASP A 42 -5.10 -5.44 2.63
C ASP A 42 -5.96 -5.47 1.36
N GLU A 43 -6.59 -4.35 0.98
CA GLU A 43 -7.38 -4.24 -0.25
C GLU A 43 -6.53 -4.52 -1.51
N LYS A 44 -5.30 -4.01 -1.55
CA LYS A 44 -4.36 -4.28 -2.65
C LYS A 44 -3.92 -5.74 -2.70
N SER A 45 -3.64 -6.34 -1.54
CA SER A 45 -3.32 -7.77 -1.45
C SER A 45 -4.50 -8.62 -1.93
N ALA A 46 -5.73 -8.28 -1.54
CA ALA A 46 -6.96 -8.95 -1.98
C ALA A 46 -7.21 -8.82 -3.50
N LYS A 47 -6.81 -7.70 -4.11
CA LYS A 47 -6.81 -7.50 -5.57
C LYS A 47 -5.69 -8.25 -6.30
N GLY A 48 -4.76 -8.87 -5.58
CA GLY A 48 -3.59 -9.56 -6.13
C GLY A 48 -2.52 -8.60 -6.67
N GLU A 49 -2.50 -7.35 -6.20
CA GLU A 49 -1.44 -6.41 -6.56
C GLU A 49 -0.10 -6.89 -5.99
N LYS A 50 0.85 -7.17 -6.88
CA LYS A 50 2.17 -7.68 -6.49
C LYS A 50 3.09 -6.54 -6.08
N ASN A 51 3.93 -6.80 -5.09
CA ASN A 51 5.06 -5.97 -4.74
C ASN A 51 6.16 -6.04 -5.81
N ILE A 52 7.25 -5.30 -5.59
CA ILE A 52 8.39 -5.25 -6.51
C ILE A 52 9.17 -6.59 -6.59
N TRP A 53 8.90 -7.55 -5.71
CA TRP A 53 9.47 -8.91 -5.73
C TRP A 53 8.55 -9.93 -6.44
N GLY A 54 7.38 -9.51 -6.89
CA GLY A 54 6.42 -10.36 -7.59
C GLY A 54 5.55 -11.22 -6.67
N SER A 55 5.63 -11.04 -5.35
CA SER A 55 4.74 -11.66 -4.36
C SER A 55 3.61 -10.70 -3.95
N VAL A 56 2.55 -11.26 -3.38
CA VAL A 56 1.48 -10.46 -2.76
C VAL A 56 1.82 -10.36 -1.27
N PRO A 57 2.02 -9.14 -0.72
CA PRO A 57 2.37 -8.91 0.68
C PRO A 57 1.28 -9.26 1.70
#